data_AF-A0A0E4H6V4-F1
#
_entry.id   AF-A0A0E4H6V4-F1
#
_cell.length_a   1.000
_cell.length_b   1.000
_cell.length_c   1.000
_cell.angle_alpha   90.00
_cell.angle_beta   90.00
_cell.angle_gamma   90.00
#
_symmetry.space_group_name_H-M   'P 1'
#
loop_
_entity.id
_entity.type
_entity.pdbx_description
1 polymer ?
#
loop_
_entity_poly.entity_id
_entity_poly.type
_entity_poly.pdbx_seq_one_letter_code
_entity_poly.pdbx_strand_id
1 'polypeptide(L)'
;MTDKINASDSLKLEFSNKDRTITVLGMDNWDIRVEYQKDDFEPTLDQDGGMFEPKYRLFMFAAPKKDITLKTPTAASSLAKEATEIKKLFDFVKLNSQNFFEKLGLKGVLEE
;
A
#
# COMPACT_ATOMS: atom_id res chain seq x y z
N MET A 1 18.50 -3.09 3.26
CA MET A 1 18.54 -1.78 2.57
C MET A 1 17.18 -1.15 2.74
N THR A 2 17.14 0.15 3.03
CA THR A 2 15.91 0.90 3.24
C THR A 2 15.89 2.01 2.21
N ASP A 3 14.96 1.93 1.26
CA ASP A 3 14.82 2.91 0.18
C ASP A 3 13.59 3.77 0.42
N LYS A 4 13.68 5.07 0.06
CA LYS A 4 12.58 6.02 0.19
C LYS A 4 12.25 6.64 -1.15
N ILE A 5 10.95 6.75 -1.45
CA ILE A 5 10.45 7.45 -2.63
C ILE A 5 9.29 8.36 -2.25
N ASN A 6 9.18 9.49 -2.95
CA ASN A 6 8.01 10.37 -2.81
C ASN A 6 6.86 9.78 -3.64
N ALA A 7 5.70 9.64 -3.02
CA ALA A 7 4.49 9.16 -3.70
C ALA A 7 3.47 10.28 -3.91
N SER A 8 3.53 11.33 -3.08
CA SER A 8 2.80 12.58 -3.26
C SER A 8 3.62 13.74 -2.68
N ASP A 9 3.03 14.94 -2.65
CA ASP A 9 3.67 16.12 -2.07
C ASP A 9 3.86 15.97 -0.54
N SER A 10 2.94 15.24 0.11
CA SER A 10 2.90 15.07 1.57
C SER A 10 3.21 13.65 2.07
N LEU A 11 3.32 12.66 1.17
CA LEU A 11 3.45 11.24 1.53
C LEU A 11 4.66 10.59 0.85
N LYS A 12 5.36 9.76 1.61
CA LYS A 12 6.53 8.99 1.14
C LYS A 12 6.33 7.50 1.45
N LEU A 13 6.96 6.66 0.64
CA LEU A 13 7.04 5.23 0.89
C LEU A 13 8.46 4.88 1.30
N GLU A 14 8.59 4.12 2.38
CA GLU A 14 9.83 3.51 2.84
C GLU A 14 9.74 1.99 2.67
N PHE A 15 10.68 1.40 1.95
CA PHE A 15 10.72 -0.04 1.66
C PHE A 15 11.73 -0.72 2.59
N SER A 16 11.32 -1.81 3.23
CA SER A 16 12.24 -2.73 3.92
C SER A 16 12.31 -4.04 3.15
N ASN A 17 13.42 -4.30 2.45
CA ASN A 17 13.63 -5.60 1.79
C ASN A 17 13.82 -6.74 2.79
N LYS A 18 14.29 -6.43 4.00
CA LYS A 18 14.49 -7.43 5.06
C LYS A 18 13.15 -7.95 5.56
N ASP A 19 12.24 -7.03 5.85
CA ASP A 19 10.94 -7.34 6.44
C ASP A 19 9.85 -7.51 5.38
N ARG A 20 10.17 -7.18 4.12
CA ARG A 20 9.29 -7.22 2.93
C ARG A 20 8.04 -6.34 3.09
N THR A 21 8.23 -5.17 3.67
CA THR A 21 7.15 -4.22 3.99
C THR A 21 7.33 -2.87 3.32
N ILE A 22 6.21 -2.16 3.20
CA ILE A 22 6.14 -0.76 2.78
C ILE A 22 5.56 0.03 3.96
N THR A 23 6.30 1.03 4.43
CA THR A 23 5.83 1.97 5.44
C THR A 23 5.45 3.28 4.76
N VAL A 24 4.23 3.76 5.00
CA VAL A 24 3.80 5.09 4.56
C VAL A 24 4.22 6.12 5.61
N LEU A 25 4.93 7.16 5.19
CA LEU A 25 5.40 8.24 6.04
C LEU A 25 4.69 9.56 5.68
N GLY A 26 4.23 10.28 6.70
CA GLY A 26 3.46 11.53 6.58
C GLY A 26 1.99 11.34 6.95
N MET A 27 1.25 12.46 7.01
CA MET A 27 -0.17 12.50 7.41
C MET A 27 -0.47 11.76 8.72
N ASP A 28 0.13 12.22 9.81
CA ASP A 28 0.06 11.54 11.11
C ASP A 28 -1.37 11.40 11.68
N ASN A 29 -2.32 12.18 11.19
CA ASN A 29 -3.75 12.08 11.52
C ASN A 29 -4.47 10.89 10.84
N TRP A 30 -3.81 10.20 9.92
CA TRP A 30 -4.33 9.04 9.21
C TRP A 30 -3.55 7.76 9.56
N ASP A 31 -4.26 6.64 9.62
CA ASP A 31 -3.69 5.29 9.54
C ASP A 31 -3.75 4.87 8.07
N ILE A 32 -2.60 4.87 7.41
CA ILE A 32 -2.47 4.54 5.99
C ILE A 32 -1.59 3.29 5.87
N ARG A 33 -2.10 2.29 5.15
CA ARG A 33 -1.42 1.01 4.94
C ARG A 33 -1.36 0.65 3.46
N VAL A 34 -0.21 0.12 3.07
CA VAL A 34 0.06 -0.42 1.73
C VAL A 34 0.80 -1.73 1.94
N GLU A 35 0.17 -2.84 1.57
CA GLU A 35 0.66 -4.19 1.88
C GLU A 35 0.39 -5.14 0.72
N TYR A 36 1.25 -6.14 0.55
CA TYR A 36 0.94 -7.30 -0.28
C TYR A 36 0.47 -8.42 0.63
N GLN A 37 -0.83 -8.70 0.60
CA GLN A 37 -1.42 -9.77 1.39
C GLN A 37 -1.33 -11.06 0.58
N LYS A 38 -0.72 -12.09 1.17
CA LYS A 38 -0.72 -13.42 0.58
C LYS A 38 -2.13 -13.98 0.69
N ASP A 39 -2.65 -14.52 -0.39
CA ASP A 39 -3.87 -15.30 -0.34
C ASP A 39 -3.57 -16.67 0.23
N ASP A 40 -4.17 -16.96 1.38
CA ASP A 40 -4.17 -18.29 1.98
C ASP A 40 -5.15 -19.19 1.20
N PHE A 41 -4.75 -19.55 -0.02
CA PHE A 41 -5.26 -20.75 -0.66
C PHE A 41 -4.48 -21.94 -0.11
N GLU A 42 -5.17 -23.04 0.16
CA GLU A 42 -4.51 -24.31 0.48
C GLU A 42 -3.46 -24.62 -0.59
N PRO A 43 -2.28 -25.14 -0.22
CA PRO A 43 -1.26 -25.53 -1.18
C PRO A 43 -1.88 -26.54 -2.14
N THR A 44 -2.15 -26.08 -3.36
CA THR A 44 -2.66 -26.91 -4.43
C THR A 44 -1.49 -27.39 -5.27
N LEU A 45 -1.61 -28.62 -5.76
CA LEU A 45 -0.66 -29.16 -6.72
C LEU A 45 -1.12 -28.78 -8.13
N ASP A 46 -0.19 -28.35 -8.97
CA ASP A 46 -0.42 -28.21 -10.41
C ASP A 46 -0.54 -29.60 -11.08
N GLN A 47 -0.73 -29.61 -12.41
CA GLN A 47 -0.95 -30.84 -13.17
C GLN A 47 0.25 -31.81 -13.15
N ASP A 48 1.44 -31.31 -12.80
CA ASP A 48 2.69 -32.08 -12.74
C ASP A 48 3.07 -32.45 -11.29
N GLY A 49 2.24 -32.08 -10.30
CA GLY A 49 2.52 -32.33 -8.88
C GLY A 49 3.46 -31.30 -8.25
N GLY A 50 3.71 -30.16 -8.88
CA GLY A 50 4.40 -29.00 -8.31
C GLY A 50 3.46 -28.16 -7.45
N MET A 51 3.96 -27.46 -6.42
CA MET A 51 3.12 -26.51 -5.67
C MET A 51 2.88 -25.25 -6.49
N PHE A 52 1.63 -24.78 -6.56
CA PHE A 52 1.32 -23.46 -7.13
C PHE A 52 2.10 -22.35 -6.41
N GLU A 53 2.53 -21.36 -7.18
CA GLU A 53 3.17 -20.16 -6.62
C GLU A 53 2.19 -19.39 -5.73
N PRO A 54 2.64 -18.87 -4.57
CA PRO A 54 1.82 -18.02 -3.71
C PRO A 54 1.20 -16.86 -4.49
N LYS A 55 -0.10 -16.64 -4.31
CA LYS A 55 -0.77 -15.47 -4.86
C LYS A 55 -0.78 -14.34 -3.83
N TYR A 56 -0.62 -13.13 -4.30
CA TYR A 56 -0.67 -11.92 -3.49
C TYR A 56 -1.67 -10.94 -4.07
N ARG A 57 -2.32 -10.17 -3.19
CA ARG A 57 -3.14 -9.02 -3.58
C ARG A 57 -2.59 -7.76 -2.94
N LEU A 58 -2.61 -6.67 -3.71
CA LEU A 58 -2.27 -5.35 -3.21
C LEU A 58 -3.43 -4.83 -2.33
N PHE A 59 -3.14 -4.64 -1.05
CA PHE A 59 -4.05 -4.03 -0.09
C PHE A 59 -3.64 -2.58 0.15
N MET A 60 -4.59 -1.66 0.02
CA MET A 60 -4.43 -0.25 0.33
C MET A 60 -5.57 0.21 1.22
N PHE A 61 -5.24 0.91 2.30
CA PHE A 61 -6.20 1.37 3.29
C PHE A 61 -5.81 2.74 3.83
N ALA A 62 -6.80 3.58 4.08
CA ALA A 62 -6.61 4.85 4.77
C ALA A 62 -7.84 5.13 5.64
N ALA A 63 -7.62 5.33 6.94
CA ALA A 63 -8.67 5.76 7.86
C ALA A 63 -8.17 6.89 8.77
N PRO A 64 -9.02 7.87 9.12
CA PRO A 64 -8.64 8.89 10.08
C PRO A 64 -8.48 8.25 11.46
N LYS A 65 -7.47 8.67 12.22
CA LYS A 65 -7.23 8.16 13.59
C LYS A 65 -8.21 8.72 14.62
N LYS A 66 -8.98 9.73 14.26
CA LYS A 66 -9.97 10.41 15.10
C LYS A 66 -11.19 10.77 14.26
N ASP A 67 -12.33 10.95 14.92
CA ASP A 67 -13.54 11.45 14.27
C ASP A 67 -13.30 12.80 13.60
N ILE A 68 -13.77 12.90 12.36
CA ILE A 68 -13.68 14.14 11.58
C ILE A 68 -14.95 14.96 11.84
N THR A 69 -14.79 16.16 12.38
CA THR A 69 -15.89 17.12 12.56
C THR A 69 -15.64 18.38 11.72
N LEU A 70 -16.52 18.64 10.76
CA LEU A 70 -16.39 19.78 9.84
C LEU A 70 -17.34 20.91 10.25
N LYS A 71 -16.83 21.88 11.01
CA LYS A 71 -17.62 23.04 11.47
C LYS A 71 -17.46 24.29 10.59
N THR A 72 -16.47 24.30 9.68
CA THR A 72 -16.15 25.46 8.85
C THR A 72 -15.79 25.03 7.41
N PRO A 73 -15.97 25.91 6.41
CA PRO A 73 -15.52 25.67 5.04
C PRO A 73 -14.01 25.38 4.94
N THR A 74 -13.20 26.02 5.79
CA THR A 74 -11.75 25.78 5.85
C THR A 74 -11.44 24.36 6.31
N ALA A 75 -12.14 23.84 7.33
CA ALA A 75 -11.96 22.46 7.77
C ALA A 75 -12.32 21.46 6.66
N ALA A 76 -13.42 21.68 5.95
CA ALA A 76 -13.83 20.85 4.82
C ALA A 76 -12.79 20.90 3.68
N SER A 77 -12.25 22.09 3.40
CA SER A 77 -11.22 22.29 2.37
C SER A 77 -9.90 21.59 2.74
N SER A 78 -9.50 21.61 4.01
CA SER A 78 -8.32 20.87 4.48
C SER A 78 -8.50 19.37 4.31
N LEU A 79 -9.65 18.81 4.70
CA LEU A 79 -9.94 17.38 4.50
C LEU A 79 -9.91 17.00 3.02
N ALA A 80 -10.47 17.85 2.13
CA ALA A 80 -10.44 17.60 0.69
C ALA A 80 -9.01 17.52 0.13
N LYS A 81 -8.10 18.38 0.63
CA LYS A 81 -6.68 18.33 0.28
C LYS A 81 -6.03 17.04 0.78
N GLU A 82 -6.31 16.63 2.02
CA GLU A 82 -5.79 15.39 2.58
C GLU A 82 -6.23 14.17 1.75
N ALA A 83 -7.53 14.07 1.42
CA ALA A 83 -8.06 13.01 0.58
C ALA A 83 -7.44 13.01 -0.83
N THR A 84 -7.11 14.18 -1.38
CA THR A 84 -6.43 14.30 -2.68
C THR A 84 -5.02 13.72 -2.64
N GLU A 85 -4.27 13.97 -1.57
CA GLU A 85 -2.92 13.40 -1.40
C GLU A 85 -2.97 11.88 -1.19
N ILE A 86 -3.92 11.37 -0.40
CA ILE A 86 -4.13 9.92 -0.23
C ILE A 86 -4.46 9.28 -1.58
N LYS A 87 -5.30 9.93 -2.40
CA LYS A 87 -5.58 9.46 -3.77
C LYS A 87 -4.31 9.40 -4.61
N LYS A 88 -3.48 10.47 -4.62
CA LYS A 88 -2.20 10.48 -5.35
C LYS A 88 -1.30 9.33 -4.92
N LEU A 89 -1.20 9.07 -3.60
CA LEU A 89 -0.47 7.92 -3.07
C LEU A 89 -1.00 6.60 -3.65
N PHE A 90 -2.32 6.37 -3.60
CA PHE A 90 -2.91 5.12 -4.07
C PHE A 90 -2.73 4.94 -5.58
N ASP A 91 -2.91 6.00 -6.37
CA ASP A 91 -2.66 5.96 -7.81
C ASP A 91 -1.19 5.61 -8.11
N PHE A 92 -0.26 6.23 -7.38
CA PHE A 92 1.17 5.96 -7.51
C PHE A 92 1.54 4.53 -7.15
N VAL A 93 1.01 4.01 -6.03
CA VAL A 93 1.22 2.62 -5.62
C VAL A 93 0.64 1.66 -6.66
N LYS A 94 -0.58 1.90 -7.15
CA LYS A 94 -1.22 1.03 -8.15
C LYS A 94 -0.43 0.99 -9.44
N LEU A 95 0.03 2.14 -9.93
CA LEU A 95 0.84 2.26 -11.15
C LEU A 95 2.18 1.52 -11.05
N ASN A 96 2.75 1.42 -9.84
CA ASN A 96 4.05 0.81 -9.59
C ASN A 96 3.96 -0.53 -8.85
N SER A 97 2.77 -1.11 -8.76
CA SER A 97 2.47 -2.27 -7.91
C SER A 97 3.36 -3.48 -8.23
N GLN A 98 3.56 -3.80 -9.52
CA GLN A 98 4.46 -4.88 -9.92
C GLN A 98 5.92 -4.60 -9.55
N ASN A 99 6.40 -3.38 -9.83
CA ASN A 99 7.78 -2.98 -9.53
C ASN A 99 8.07 -3.03 -8.01
N PHE A 100 7.11 -2.64 -7.18
CA PHE A 100 7.25 -2.68 -5.73
C PHE A 100 7.22 -4.11 -5.19
N PHE A 101 6.35 -4.96 -5.75
CA PHE A 101 6.31 -6.39 -5.43
C PHE A 101 7.66 -7.06 -5.69
N GLU A 102 8.25 -6.82 -6.85
CA GLU A 102 9.58 -7.31 -7.24
C GLU A 102 10.68 -6.73 -6.36
N LYS A 103 10.64 -5.42 -6.07
CA LYS A 103 11.62 -4.74 -5.21
C LYS A 103 11.68 -5.33 -3.81
N LEU A 104 10.55 -5.74 -3.24
CA LEU A 104 10.48 -6.42 -1.95
C LEU A 104 10.96 -7.88 -2.00
N GLY A 105 11.20 -8.43 -3.19
CA GLY A 105 11.67 -9.80 -3.38
C GLY A 105 10.64 -10.86 -2.97
N LEU A 106 9.34 -10.52 -3.03
CA LEU A 106 8.24 -11.45 -2.78
C LEU A 106 8.27 -12.58 -3.82
N LYS A 107 8.08 -13.82 -3.37
CA LYS A 107 8.07 -15.00 -4.24
C LYS A 107 6.63 -15.42 -4.48
N GLY A 108 6.15 -15.23 -5.69
CA GLY A 108 4.77 -15.50 -6.05
C GLY A 108 4.29 -14.64 -7.21
N VAL A 109 2.99 -14.67 -7.44
CA VAL A 109 2.31 -13.86 -8.45
C VAL A 109 1.43 -12.80 -7.78
N LEU A 110 1.41 -11.60 -8.35
CA LEU A 110 0.48 -10.55 -7.95
C LEU A 110 -0.82 -10.71 -8.77
N GLU A 111 -1.96 -10.90 -8.10
CA GLU A 111 -3.27 -10.86 -8.75
C GLU A 111 -3.65 -9.40 -9.08
N GLU A 112 -4.23 -9.20 -10.28
CA GLU A 112 -4.69 -7.90 -10.80
C GLU A 112 -5.98 -7.38 -10.13
#